data_AF-A0A8B6DTA2-F1
#
_entry.id   AF-A0A8B6DTA2-F1
#
_cell.length_a   1.000
_cell.length_b   1.000
_cell.length_c   1.000
_cell.angle_alpha   90.00
_cell.angle_beta   90.00
_cell.angle_gamma   90.00
#
_symmetry.space_group_name_H-M   'P 1'
#
loop_
_entity.id
_entity.type
_entity.pdbx_description
1 polymer ?
#
loop_
_entity_poly.entity_id
_entity_poly.type
_entity_poly.pdbx_seq_one_letter_code
_entity_poly.pdbx_strand_id
1 'polypeptide(L)'
;MVLEDITGKPVPAIDVFAHSIKALVKHLMDALECRGTGVRSNEIKWVLTVPAIWTDKSKQFMRKSAEKAGIQRDNLLISLEPEAASIYCQHLPTEKLSGAESGFTMAKVGTKYMIVDLGGGTVDITVHEKLAGDGLKEISRATGGDCGGTSVDAEFIQLLAKIFGAPLLHTLKREQPDAYLDLIREFEIVKRTITASKEGKINMTIPFTTLDSLCKKHLKEDLASTLSLSPYTNTISIRGDKMRIDADIFKNLFDKTIKNILALFQRIFTRKESESVTLVLLVGGFAECSLVQGKIKKTLLPRRVIVPEESGVAVLKGAVLFGHNSGAIYSRKIRFSYGVRWRPIFDPEVHDQQHYVKINGEPHCKNAFDIIMKKDTNVKPGTTVKRKYFSFKGEDTIDFIIFTSEKKSPTYTDEDRCSRVGNTKIDISDSSQIQDLEVVFIFGNTEVSLYAKETKSGNSCQLSFDLI
;
A
#
# COMPACT_ATOMS: atom_id res chain seq x y z
N MET A 1 -15.12 -5.39 7.05
CA MET A 1 -13.97 -6.16 7.57
C MET A 1 -13.97 -6.08 9.08
N VAL A 2 -13.87 -7.22 9.77
CA VAL A 2 -13.82 -7.33 11.23
C VAL A 2 -12.46 -7.94 11.58
N LEU A 3 -11.80 -7.38 12.59
CA LEU A 3 -10.58 -7.90 13.19
C LEU A 3 -10.92 -8.54 14.53
N GLU A 4 -10.06 -9.41 15.03
CA GLU A 4 -10.16 -9.95 16.38
C GLU A 4 -8.98 -9.45 17.21
N ASP A 5 -9.25 -9.05 18.45
CA ASP A 5 -8.18 -8.76 19.41
C ASP A 5 -7.59 -10.05 20.01
N ILE A 6 -6.59 -9.91 20.89
CA ILE A 6 -5.93 -11.06 21.54
C ILE A 6 -6.86 -11.88 22.46
N THR A 7 -8.04 -11.36 22.79
CA THR A 7 -9.08 -12.04 23.57
C THR A 7 -10.16 -12.69 22.69
N GLY A 8 -10.05 -12.55 21.36
CA GLY A 8 -11.03 -13.02 20.39
C GLY A 8 -12.24 -12.09 20.23
N LYS A 9 -12.17 -10.86 20.78
CA LYS A 9 -13.28 -9.92 20.64
C LYS A 9 -13.27 -9.31 19.23
N PRO A 10 -14.40 -9.36 18.50
CA PRO A 10 -14.48 -8.76 17.19
C PRO A 10 -14.52 -7.23 17.29
N VAL A 11 -13.74 -6.56 16.45
CA VAL A 11 -13.68 -5.10 16.32
C VAL A 11 -13.75 -4.73 14.83
N PRO A 12 -14.61 -3.79 14.42
CA PRO A 12 -14.59 -3.31 13.04
C PRO A 12 -13.22 -2.70 12.70
N ALA A 13 -12.61 -3.15 11.60
CA ALA A 13 -11.29 -2.66 11.22
C ALA A 13 -11.26 -1.15 11.07
N ILE A 14 -12.32 -0.55 10.51
CA ILE A 14 -12.42 0.90 10.32
C ILE A 14 -12.31 1.67 11.63
N ASP A 15 -12.76 1.08 12.74
CA ASP A 15 -12.65 1.70 14.06
C ASP A 15 -11.22 1.69 14.54
N VAL A 16 -10.49 0.58 14.37
CA VAL A 16 -9.08 0.49 14.75
C VAL A 16 -8.26 1.55 14.00
N PHE A 17 -8.45 1.67 12.69
CA PHE A 17 -7.74 2.66 11.88
C PHE A 17 -8.15 4.10 12.22
N ALA A 18 -9.45 4.36 12.43
CA ALA A 18 -9.92 5.68 12.84
C ALA A 18 -9.35 6.11 14.21
N HIS A 19 -9.28 5.21 15.19
CA HIS A 19 -8.68 5.51 16.49
C HIS A 19 -7.18 5.80 16.37
N SER A 20 -6.44 5.03 15.56
CA SER A 20 -5.02 5.28 15.30
C SER A 20 -4.79 6.65 14.65
N ILE A 21 -5.57 6.99 13.63
CA ILE A 21 -5.49 8.31 12.97
C ILE A 21 -5.86 9.42 13.96
N LYS A 22 -6.94 9.23 14.74
CA LYS A 22 -7.37 10.21 15.75
C LYS A 22 -6.30 10.44 16.82
N ALA A 23 -5.57 9.40 17.23
CA ALA A 23 -4.46 9.54 18.16
C ALA A 23 -3.30 10.37 17.56
N LEU A 24 -2.97 10.17 16.29
CA LEU A 24 -1.96 10.99 15.59
C LEU A 24 -2.40 12.45 15.42
N VAL A 25 -3.66 12.67 15.04
CA VAL A 25 -4.25 14.03 14.96
C VAL A 25 -4.17 14.71 16.31
N LYS A 26 -4.64 14.04 17.38
CA LYS A 26 -4.57 14.58 18.74
C LYS A 26 -3.13 14.93 19.14
N HIS A 27 -2.19 14.03 18.89
CA HIS A 27 -0.78 14.28 19.21
C HIS A 27 -0.23 15.54 18.53
N LEU A 28 -0.54 15.76 17.25
CA LEU A 28 -0.15 16.98 16.55
C LEU A 28 -0.84 18.22 17.13
N MET A 29 -2.15 18.15 17.37
CA MET A 29 -2.91 19.29 17.92
C MET A 29 -2.39 19.68 19.31
N ASP A 30 -2.17 18.71 20.20
CA ASP A 30 -1.59 18.93 21.53
C ASP A 30 -0.19 19.58 21.42
N ALA A 31 0.63 19.15 20.44
CA ALA A 31 1.95 19.73 20.20
C ALA A 31 1.89 21.18 19.65
N LEU A 32 0.89 21.50 18.83
CA LEU A 32 0.67 22.85 18.30
C LEU A 32 0.15 23.81 19.39
N GLU A 33 -0.75 23.33 20.24
CA GLU A 33 -1.27 24.08 21.38
C GLU A 33 -0.16 24.39 22.39
N CYS A 34 0.66 23.39 22.75
CA CYS A 34 1.84 23.59 23.60
C CYS A 34 2.84 24.62 23.03
N ARG A 35 2.86 24.80 21.70
CA ARG A 35 3.71 25.80 21.02
C ARG A 35 3.03 27.16 20.84
N GLY A 36 1.75 27.31 21.21
CA GLY A 36 1.01 28.55 21.10
C GLY A 36 0.79 29.02 19.65
N THR A 37 0.72 28.10 18.68
CA THR A 37 0.60 28.49 17.26
C THR A 37 -0.76 29.06 16.88
N GLY A 38 -1.81 28.77 17.67
CA GLY A 38 -3.19 29.17 17.40
C GLY A 38 -3.86 28.46 16.22
N VAL A 39 -3.16 27.51 15.58
CA VAL A 39 -3.65 26.77 14.40
C VAL A 39 -4.77 25.81 14.80
N ARG A 40 -5.90 25.88 14.10
CA ARG A 40 -7.04 24.98 14.30
C ARG A 40 -6.97 23.80 13.33
N SER A 41 -7.56 22.67 13.73
CA SER A 41 -7.55 21.44 12.93
C SER A 41 -8.17 21.61 11.52
N ASN A 42 -9.17 22.50 11.38
CA ASN A 42 -9.80 22.80 10.09
C ASN A 42 -8.97 23.73 9.19
N GLU A 43 -7.85 24.28 9.68
CA GLU A 43 -6.89 25.06 8.90
C GLU A 43 -5.72 24.19 8.40
N ILE A 44 -5.68 22.92 8.81
CA ILE A 44 -4.64 21.97 8.43
C ILE A 44 -5.13 21.16 7.23
N LYS A 45 -4.30 21.14 6.17
CA LYS A 45 -4.42 20.16 5.09
C LYS A 45 -3.71 18.87 5.51
N TRP A 46 -4.46 17.80 5.68
CA TRP A 46 -3.97 16.49 6.05
C TRP A 46 -3.63 15.68 4.79
N VAL A 47 -2.44 15.10 4.75
CA VAL A 47 -2.01 14.19 3.69
C VAL A 47 -1.83 12.81 4.28
N LEU A 48 -2.61 11.85 3.78
CA LEU A 48 -2.54 10.45 4.17
C LEU A 48 -1.88 9.66 3.05
N THR A 49 -0.75 9.01 3.35
CA THR A 49 -0.03 8.20 2.38
C THR A 49 -0.58 6.78 2.32
N VAL A 50 -0.60 6.19 1.13
CA VAL A 50 -1.01 4.80 0.91
C VAL A 50 -0.10 4.13 -0.12
N PRO A 51 0.13 2.81 -0.03
CA PRO A 51 0.92 2.07 -1.01
C PRO A 51 0.32 2.15 -2.41
N ALA A 52 1.17 2.26 -3.43
CA ALA A 52 0.71 2.36 -4.81
C ALA A 52 0.08 1.07 -5.34
N ILE A 53 0.42 -0.09 -4.75
CA ILE A 53 -0.15 -1.39 -5.12
C ILE A 53 -1.58 -1.60 -4.60
N TRP A 54 -2.07 -0.77 -3.69
CA TRP A 54 -3.40 -0.92 -3.10
C TRP A 54 -4.53 -0.75 -4.11
N THR A 55 -5.64 -1.44 -3.83
CA THR A 55 -6.89 -1.35 -4.60
C THR A 55 -7.64 -0.06 -4.26
N ASP A 56 -8.55 0.38 -5.14
CA ASP A 56 -9.37 1.58 -4.89
C ASP A 56 -10.21 1.43 -3.61
N LYS A 57 -10.72 0.22 -3.33
CA LYS A 57 -11.41 -0.11 -2.07
C LYS A 57 -10.54 0.14 -0.84
N SER A 58 -9.27 -0.26 -0.88
CA SER A 58 -8.34 -0.08 0.25
C SER A 58 -8.00 1.40 0.47
N LYS A 59 -7.79 2.15 -0.61
CA LYS A 59 -7.57 3.62 -0.54
C LYS A 59 -8.78 4.32 0.05
N GLN A 60 -9.98 3.97 -0.41
CA GLN A 60 -11.21 4.54 0.12
C GLN A 60 -11.43 4.16 1.59
N PHE A 61 -11.09 2.94 1.98
CA PHE A 61 -11.13 2.52 3.38
C PHE A 61 -10.28 3.41 4.28
N MET A 62 -9.08 3.80 3.84
CA MET A 62 -8.25 4.77 4.57
C MET A 62 -8.89 6.16 4.63
N ARG A 63 -9.45 6.64 3.52
CA ARG A 63 -10.18 7.92 3.51
C ARG A 63 -11.33 7.91 4.51
N LYS A 64 -12.20 6.90 4.48
CA LYS A 64 -13.32 6.80 5.44
C LYS A 64 -12.85 6.66 6.89
N SER A 65 -11.73 5.96 7.11
CA SER A 65 -11.12 5.86 8.44
C SER A 65 -10.65 7.23 8.95
N ALA A 66 -10.04 8.05 8.08
CA ALA A 66 -9.62 9.41 8.40
C ALA A 66 -10.80 10.37 8.62
N GLU A 67 -11.85 10.26 7.80
CA GLU A 67 -13.10 11.01 7.99
C GLU A 67 -13.75 10.64 9.34
N LYS A 68 -13.81 9.35 9.67
CA LYS A 68 -14.30 8.86 10.97
C LYS A 68 -13.44 9.33 12.15
N ALA A 69 -12.15 9.59 11.91
CA ALA A 69 -11.25 10.17 12.90
C ALA A 69 -11.48 11.69 13.13
N GLY A 70 -12.34 12.33 12.33
CA GLY A 70 -12.69 13.74 12.44
C GLY A 70 -11.99 14.66 11.44
N ILE A 71 -11.25 14.11 10.47
CA ILE A 71 -10.63 14.91 9.41
C ILE A 71 -11.67 15.25 8.35
N GLN A 72 -11.85 16.54 8.05
CA GLN A 72 -12.79 16.99 7.02
C GLN A 72 -12.34 16.55 5.63
N ARG A 73 -13.28 16.10 4.79
CA ARG A 73 -13.02 15.58 3.44
C ARG A 73 -12.24 16.58 2.58
N ASP A 74 -12.63 17.85 2.61
CA ASP A 74 -12.00 18.92 1.82
C ASP A 74 -10.58 19.24 2.30
N ASN A 75 -10.25 18.88 3.54
CA ASN A 75 -8.93 19.03 4.12
C ASN A 75 -8.06 17.77 3.98
N LEU A 76 -8.56 16.68 3.37
CA LEU A 76 -7.85 15.40 3.28
C LEU A 76 -7.42 15.06 1.85
N LEU A 77 -6.11 14.96 1.64
CA LEU A 77 -5.52 14.40 0.43
C LEU A 77 -4.99 12.99 0.68
N ILE A 78 -5.18 12.11 -0.31
CA ILE A 78 -4.47 10.83 -0.36
C ILE A 78 -3.28 10.99 -1.31
N SER A 79 -2.09 10.63 -0.85
CA SER A 79 -0.86 10.58 -1.66
C SER A 79 -0.41 9.14 -1.83
N LEU A 80 0.09 8.76 -3.00
CA LEU A 80 0.81 7.49 -3.11
C LEU A 80 2.18 7.64 -2.44
N GLU A 81 2.57 6.64 -1.66
CA GLU A 81 3.89 6.59 -1.01
C GLU A 81 5.07 6.81 -1.98
N PRO A 82 5.14 6.11 -3.13
CA PRO A 82 6.24 6.33 -4.05
C PRO A 82 6.25 7.73 -4.66
N GLU A 83 5.08 8.37 -4.88
CA GLU A 83 4.99 9.74 -5.38
C GLU A 83 5.56 10.73 -4.36
N ALA A 84 5.13 10.61 -3.10
CA ALA A 84 5.64 11.41 -2.00
C ALA A 84 7.16 11.25 -1.85
N ALA A 85 7.64 10.01 -1.78
CA ALA A 85 9.07 9.72 -1.70
C ALA A 85 9.85 10.31 -2.88
N SER A 86 9.29 10.25 -4.09
CA SER A 86 9.89 10.80 -5.30
C SER A 86 10.02 12.33 -5.22
N ILE A 87 8.98 13.03 -4.75
CA ILE A 87 9.01 14.48 -4.53
C ILE A 87 10.11 14.83 -3.51
N TYR A 88 10.17 14.11 -2.38
CA TYR A 88 11.22 14.33 -1.38
C TYR A 88 12.62 14.16 -1.96
N CYS A 89 12.86 13.06 -2.68
CA CYS A 89 14.17 12.76 -3.24
C CYS A 89 14.64 13.84 -4.23
N GLN A 90 13.73 14.47 -4.98
CA GLN A 90 14.08 15.59 -5.89
C GLN A 90 14.67 16.79 -5.16
N HIS A 91 14.26 17.01 -3.91
CA HIS A 91 14.66 18.14 -3.08
C HIS A 91 15.88 17.86 -2.19
N LEU A 92 16.42 16.64 -2.21
CA LEU A 92 17.55 16.26 -1.35
C LEU A 92 18.89 16.77 -1.90
N PRO A 93 19.64 17.60 -1.15
CA PRO A 93 20.98 18.00 -1.52
C PRO A 93 21.87 16.78 -1.83
N THR A 94 22.81 16.93 -2.77
CA THR A 94 23.73 15.86 -3.19
C THR A 94 24.44 15.17 -2.03
N GLU A 95 24.81 15.91 -0.99
CA GLU A 95 25.52 15.42 0.20
C GLU A 95 24.69 14.45 1.06
N LYS A 96 23.35 14.52 0.99
CA LYS A 96 22.44 13.68 1.81
C LYS A 96 22.06 12.36 1.15
N LEU A 97 22.79 11.97 0.09
CA LEU A 97 22.51 10.80 -0.72
C LEU A 97 23.71 9.86 -0.69
N SER A 98 23.59 8.76 0.04
CA SER A 98 24.64 7.75 0.07
C SER A 98 24.79 7.08 -1.30
N GLY A 99 26.01 7.06 -1.85
CA GLY A 99 26.32 6.47 -3.17
C GLY A 99 26.22 7.44 -4.37
N ALA A 100 26.22 8.76 -4.13
CA ALA A 100 26.20 9.77 -5.18
C ALA A 100 27.51 10.57 -5.24
N GLU A 101 28.27 10.47 -6.34
CA GLU A 101 29.22 11.53 -6.76
C GLU A 101 28.46 12.76 -7.32
N SER A 102 27.18 12.60 -7.66
CA SER A 102 26.25 13.64 -8.11
C SER A 102 24.82 13.29 -7.67
N GLY A 103 24.16 14.17 -6.92
CA GLY A 103 22.89 13.90 -6.25
C GLY A 103 21.73 13.64 -7.20
N PHE A 104 20.62 13.11 -6.66
CA PHE A 104 19.38 12.92 -7.42
C PHE A 104 18.77 14.26 -7.89
N THR A 105 18.96 15.35 -7.14
CA THR A 105 18.57 16.70 -7.57
C THR A 105 19.20 17.08 -8.92
N MET A 106 20.40 16.58 -9.23
CA MET A 106 21.11 16.82 -10.49
C MET A 106 20.60 15.96 -11.67
N ALA A 107 19.65 15.06 -11.45
CA ALA A 107 19.05 14.28 -12.53
C ALA A 107 18.36 15.22 -13.55
N LYS A 108 18.65 15.03 -14.83
CA LYS A 108 18.08 15.82 -15.93
C LYS A 108 16.58 15.50 -16.12
N VAL A 109 15.82 16.46 -16.63
CA VAL A 109 14.46 16.20 -17.15
C VAL A 109 14.52 15.05 -18.16
N GLY A 110 13.53 14.15 -18.10
CA GLY A 110 13.47 12.91 -18.89
C GLY A 110 14.20 11.73 -18.24
N THR A 111 14.91 11.93 -17.12
CA THR A 111 15.55 10.81 -16.40
C THR A 111 14.48 9.87 -15.86
N LYS A 112 14.62 8.58 -16.19
CA LYS A 112 13.78 7.51 -15.67
C LYS A 112 14.47 6.83 -14.51
N TYR A 113 13.77 6.69 -13.40
CA TYR A 113 14.30 6.13 -12.16
C TYR A 113 13.24 5.30 -11.46
N MET A 114 13.72 4.34 -10.66
CA MET A 114 12.87 3.47 -9.86
C MET A 114 12.80 3.99 -8.43
N ILE A 115 11.60 4.12 -7.88
CA ILE A 115 11.38 4.29 -6.45
C ILE A 115 11.05 2.92 -5.87
N VAL A 116 11.79 2.51 -4.84
CA VAL A 116 11.60 1.26 -4.12
C VAL A 116 11.35 1.62 -2.66
N ASP A 117 10.10 1.57 -2.24
CA ASP A 117 9.72 1.71 -0.85
C ASP A 117 9.83 0.35 -0.15
N LEU A 118 10.85 0.22 0.69
CA LEU A 118 11.08 -0.92 1.57
C LEU A 118 10.45 -0.59 2.92
N GLY A 119 9.15 -0.84 3.03
CA GLY A 119 8.36 -0.62 4.23
C GLY A 119 8.52 -1.74 5.26
N GLY A 120 7.76 -1.60 6.35
CA GLY A 120 7.63 -2.63 7.39
C GLY A 120 6.87 -3.85 6.87
N GLY A 121 5.66 -3.65 6.33
CA GLY A 121 4.82 -4.74 5.82
C GLY A 121 5.05 -5.07 4.34
N THR A 122 5.14 -4.04 3.50
CA THR A 122 5.17 -4.18 2.04
C THR A 122 6.48 -3.67 1.45
N VAL A 123 6.76 -4.14 0.24
CA VAL A 123 7.72 -3.54 -0.66
C VAL A 123 6.97 -3.05 -1.88
N ASP A 124 7.10 -1.77 -2.21
CA ASP A 124 6.40 -1.10 -3.29
C ASP A 124 7.41 -0.50 -4.29
N ILE A 125 7.28 -0.86 -5.56
CA ILE A 125 8.20 -0.46 -6.61
C ILE A 125 7.44 0.24 -7.72
N THR A 126 7.88 1.44 -8.08
CA THR A 126 7.36 2.22 -9.20
C THR A 126 8.50 2.77 -10.04
N VAL A 127 8.20 3.11 -11.29
CA VAL A 127 9.16 3.77 -12.18
C VAL A 127 8.59 5.12 -12.58
N HIS A 128 9.34 6.17 -12.29
CA HIS A 128 8.99 7.55 -12.59
C HIS A 128 9.92 8.14 -13.64
N GLU A 129 9.40 9.10 -14.40
CA GLU A 129 10.15 10.02 -15.23
C GLU A 129 10.15 11.39 -14.56
N LYS A 130 11.32 11.99 -14.39
CA LYS A 130 11.45 13.37 -13.92
C LYS A 130 11.04 14.33 -15.03
N LEU A 131 10.11 15.23 -14.76
CA LEU A 131 9.73 16.31 -15.67
C LEU A 131 10.35 17.64 -15.21
N ALA A 132 10.05 18.74 -15.91
CA ALA A 132 10.47 20.07 -15.48
C ALA A 132 9.84 20.44 -14.13
N GLY A 133 10.58 21.19 -13.30
CA GLY A 133 10.19 21.47 -11.92
C GLY A 133 10.14 20.20 -11.08
N ASP A 134 9.11 20.06 -10.25
CA ASP A 134 8.85 18.87 -9.43
C ASP A 134 8.00 17.82 -10.15
N GLY A 135 7.73 18.04 -11.45
CA GLY A 135 6.79 17.23 -12.22
C GLY A 135 7.20 15.75 -12.29
N LEU A 136 6.24 14.85 -12.11
CA LEU A 136 6.45 13.40 -12.13
C LEU A 136 5.49 12.71 -13.07
N LYS A 137 5.99 11.76 -13.84
CA LYS A 137 5.20 10.86 -14.68
C LYS A 137 5.46 9.41 -14.32
N GLU A 138 4.40 8.67 -13.97
CA GLU A 138 4.50 7.22 -13.80
C GLU A 138 4.63 6.52 -15.16
N ILE A 139 5.68 5.71 -15.33
CA ILE A 139 5.98 5.02 -16.60
C ILE A 139 5.52 3.57 -16.58
N SER A 140 5.61 2.93 -15.41
CA SER A 140 5.32 1.51 -15.24
C SER A 140 4.43 1.28 -14.03
N ARG A 141 3.53 0.29 -14.15
CA ARG A 141 2.63 -0.11 -13.08
C ARG A 141 3.40 -0.48 -11.81
N ALA A 142 2.93 0.10 -10.70
CA ALA A 142 3.35 -0.28 -9.35
C ALA A 142 3.35 -1.80 -9.14
N THR A 143 4.46 -2.32 -8.62
CA THR A 143 4.68 -3.73 -8.35
C THR A 143 5.18 -3.88 -6.93
N GLY A 144 4.71 -4.88 -6.22
CA GLY A 144 5.08 -5.05 -4.83
C GLY A 144 4.72 -6.42 -4.29
N GLY A 145 4.94 -6.59 -2.98
CA GLY A 145 4.57 -7.78 -2.24
C GLY A 145 4.79 -7.62 -0.74
N ASP A 146 4.26 -8.58 0.02
CA ASP A 146 4.30 -8.62 1.48
C ASP A 146 5.66 -9.17 1.96
N CYS A 147 6.75 -8.50 1.58
CA CYS A 147 8.13 -8.89 1.93
C CYS A 147 8.93 -7.73 2.53
N GLY A 148 8.28 -6.91 3.37
CA GLY A 148 8.94 -5.85 4.14
C GLY A 148 9.69 -6.36 5.38
N GLY A 149 10.13 -5.43 6.23
CA GLY A 149 10.88 -5.74 7.46
C GLY A 149 10.20 -6.70 8.45
N THR A 150 8.86 -6.75 8.50
CA THR A 150 8.11 -7.67 9.38
C THR A 150 8.20 -9.13 8.92
N SER A 151 8.58 -9.38 7.67
CA SER A 151 8.89 -10.74 7.21
C SER A 151 10.13 -11.30 7.91
N VAL A 152 11.10 -10.46 8.25
CA VAL A 152 12.27 -10.86 9.05
C VAL A 152 11.87 -11.18 10.49
N ASP A 153 10.95 -10.38 11.06
CA ASP A 153 10.40 -10.64 12.40
C ASP A 153 9.67 -11.98 12.44
N ALA A 154 8.92 -12.31 11.39
CA ALA A 154 8.26 -13.61 11.27
C ALA A 154 9.26 -14.79 11.20
N GLU A 155 10.41 -14.63 10.55
CA GLU A 155 11.47 -15.65 10.54
C GLU A 155 12.15 -15.76 11.92
N PHE A 156 12.29 -14.67 12.66
CA PHE A 156 12.75 -14.72 14.05
C PHE A 156 11.77 -15.45 14.97
N ILE A 157 10.46 -15.18 14.87
CA ILE A 157 9.44 -15.92 15.62
C ILE A 157 9.50 -17.42 15.27
N GLN A 158 9.70 -17.76 14.00
CA GLN A 158 9.88 -19.17 13.59
C GLN A 158 11.16 -19.78 14.17
N LEU A 159 12.27 -19.05 14.25
CA LEU A 159 13.49 -19.51 14.93
C LEU A 159 13.19 -19.83 16.40
N LEU A 160 12.55 -18.91 17.12
CA LEU A 160 12.16 -19.14 18.52
C LEU A 160 11.19 -20.31 18.66
N ALA A 161 10.27 -20.51 17.71
CA ALA A 161 9.32 -21.61 17.72
C ALA A 161 10.02 -22.97 17.54
N LYS A 162 11.12 -23.02 16.78
CA LYS A 162 11.94 -24.23 16.63
C LYS A 162 12.75 -24.56 17.89
N ILE A 163 13.01 -23.56 18.75
CA ILE A 163 13.74 -23.73 20.01
C ILE A 163 12.79 -24.09 21.14
N PHE A 164 11.73 -23.29 21.34
CA PHE A 164 10.85 -23.37 22.51
C PHE A 164 9.47 -23.97 22.23
N GLY A 165 9.15 -24.23 20.97
CA GLY A 165 7.82 -24.67 20.53
C GLY A 165 6.84 -23.53 20.33
N ALA A 166 6.02 -23.63 19.28
CA ALA A 166 4.94 -22.67 19.01
C ALA A 166 3.94 -22.49 20.18
N PRO A 167 3.56 -23.55 20.94
CA PRO A 167 2.66 -23.38 22.09
C PRO A 167 3.21 -22.48 23.20
N LEU A 168 4.53 -22.51 23.45
CA LEU A 168 5.14 -21.65 24.47
C LEU A 168 5.12 -20.19 24.02
N LEU A 169 5.42 -19.89 22.75
CA LEU A 169 5.34 -18.52 22.22
C LEU A 169 3.91 -17.98 22.21
N HIS A 170 2.93 -18.82 21.89
CA HIS A 170 1.52 -18.45 22.00
C HIS A 170 1.15 -18.11 23.46
N THR A 171 1.62 -18.92 24.41
CA THR A 171 1.43 -18.68 25.85
C THR A 171 2.09 -17.38 26.29
N LEU A 172 3.34 -17.12 25.88
CA LEU A 172 4.06 -15.86 26.13
C LEU A 172 3.25 -14.67 25.62
N LYS A 173 2.80 -14.71 24.36
CA LYS A 173 2.03 -13.61 23.75
C LYS A 173 0.69 -13.34 24.44
N ARG A 174 0.00 -14.39 24.90
CA ARG A 174 -1.34 -14.29 25.50
C ARG A 174 -1.28 -13.93 26.98
N GLU A 175 -0.44 -14.62 27.75
CA GLU A 175 -0.42 -14.52 29.21
C GLU A 175 0.60 -13.51 29.72
N GLN A 176 1.60 -13.15 28.92
CA GLN A 176 2.70 -12.23 29.29
C GLN A 176 2.99 -11.24 28.15
N PRO A 177 2.00 -10.44 27.71
CA PRO A 177 2.12 -9.59 26.52
C PRO A 177 3.23 -8.54 26.64
N ASP A 178 3.52 -8.02 27.83
CA ASP A 178 4.60 -7.05 28.04
C ASP A 178 5.97 -7.68 27.75
N ALA A 179 6.24 -8.87 28.28
CA ALA A 179 7.47 -9.61 28.00
C ALA A 179 7.59 -9.99 26.52
N TYR A 180 6.48 -10.35 25.87
CA TYR A 180 6.47 -10.57 24.42
C TYR A 180 6.85 -9.29 23.67
N LEU A 181 6.25 -8.15 24.01
CA LEU A 181 6.56 -6.86 23.37
C LEU A 181 8.01 -6.44 23.59
N ASP A 182 8.57 -6.64 24.78
CA ASP A 182 9.98 -6.33 25.07
C ASP A 182 10.92 -7.18 24.21
N LEU A 183 10.62 -8.48 24.04
CA LEU A 183 11.38 -9.37 23.17
C LEU A 183 11.35 -8.91 21.71
N ILE A 184 10.19 -8.52 21.19
CA ILE A 184 10.06 -8.06 19.79
C ILE A 184 10.71 -6.69 19.59
N ARG A 185 10.62 -5.78 20.57
CA ARG A 185 11.29 -4.48 20.54
C ARG A 185 12.80 -4.61 20.54
N GLU A 186 13.34 -5.48 21.40
CA GLU A 186 14.77 -5.74 21.41
C GLU A 186 15.21 -6.37 20.07
N PHE A 187 14.41 -7.30 19.53
CA PHE A 187 14.69 -7.85 18.20
C PHE A 187 14.73 -6.76 17.13
N GLU A 188 13.77 -5.84 17.13
CA GLU A 188 13.73 -4.71 16.20
C GLU A 188 15.00 -3.84 16.30
N ILE A 189 15.45 -3.52 17.52
CA ILE A 189 16.67 -2.74 17.76
C ILE A 189 17.88 -3.46 17.15
N VAL A 190 18.07 -4.74 17.49
CA VAL A 190 19.22 -5.52 17.02
C VAL A 190 19.16 -5.74 15.51
N LYS A 191 17.97 -6.02 14.94
CA LYS A 191 17.72 -6.19 13.50
C LYS A 191 18.22 -4.99 12.70
N ARG A 192 18.07 -3.76 13.23
CA ARG A 192 18.54 -2.53 12.56
C ARG A 192 20.06 -2.38 12.56
N THR A 193 20.76 -3.03 13.48
CA THR A 193 22.23 -2.91 13.61
C THR A 193 23.03 -3.91 12.77
N ILE A 194 22.36 -4.89 12.15
CA ILE A 194 23.06 -5.94 11.40
C ILE A 194 23.73 -5.40 10.13
N THR A 195 24.94 -5.87 9.86
CA THR A 195 25.71 -5.56 8.64
C THR A 195 26.18 -6.84 7.96
N ALA A 196 26.55 -6.75 6.68
CA ALA A 196 27.09 -7.88 5.93
C ALA A 196 28.43 -8.39 6.48
N SER A 197 29.23 -7.51 7.08
CA SER A 197 30.53 -7.82 7.70
C SER A 197 30.44 -8.26 9.16
N LYS A 198 29.23 -8.31 9.75
CA LYS A 198 29.09 -8.75 11.14
C LYS A 198 29.45 -10.23 11.25
N GLU A 199 30.42 -10.50 12.12
CA GLU A 199 30.92 -11.82 12.49
C GLU A 199 30.73 -12.07 14.00
N GLY A 200 30.96 -13.32 14.41
CA GLY A 200 30.86 -13.75 15.81
C GLY A 200 29.42 -13.80 16.32
N LYS A 201 29.21 -13.40 17.58
CA LYS A 201 27.90 -13.43 18.24
C LYS A 201 27.22 -12.05 18.24
N ILE A 202 25.90 -12.07 18.06
CA ILE A 202 24.99 -10.95 18.24
C ILE A 202 24.28 -11.15 19.57
N ASN A 203 24.32 -10.14 20.44
CA ASN A 203 23.68 -10.21 21.74
C ASN A 203 22.33 -9.49 21.69
N MET A 204 21.35 -10.08 22.34
CA MET A 204 20.00 -9.58 22.47
C MET A 204 19.53 -9.79 23.90
N THR A 205 19.00 -8.75 24.52
CA THR A 205 18.36 -8.88 25.83
C THR A 205 17.04 -9.64 25.67
N ILE A 206 16.76 -10.58 26.57
CA ILE A 206 15.52 -11.35 26.56
C ILE A 206 14.83 -11.23 27.92
N PRO A 207 13.49 -11.35 27.99
CA PRO A 207 12.75 -11.41 29.25
C PRO A 207 13.00 -12.76 29.94
N PHE A 208 14.22 -12.94 30.45
CA PHE A 208 14.76 -14.22 30.92
C PHE A 208 13.88 -14.86 31.98
N THR A 209 13.53 -14.13 33.04
CA THR A 209 12.72 -14.65 34.15
C THR A 209 11.37 -15.20 33.67
N THR A 210 10.71 -14.48 32.75
CA THR A 210 9.43 -14.90 32.18
C THR A 210 9.57 -16.12 31.30
N LEU A 211 10.57 -16.12 30.40
CA LEU A 211 10.83 -17.25 29.50
C LEU A 211 11.23 -18.51 30.27
N ASP A 212 12.11 -18.39 31.26
CA ASP A 212 12.55 -19.48 32.11
C ASP A 212 11.41 -20.07 32.95
N SER A 213 10.57 -19.22 33.53
CA SER A 213 9.37 -19.66 34.25
C SER A 213 8.40 -20.41 33.32
N LEU A 214 8.23 -19.95 32.07
CA LEU A 214 7.36 -20.62 31.11
C LEU A 214 7.94 -21.97 30.66
N CYS A 215 9.24 -22.04 30.37
CA CYS A 215 9.95 -23.29 30.07
C CYS A 215 9.77 -24.31 31.21
N LYS A 216 10.03 -23.92 32.46
CA LYS A 216 9.89 -24.83 33.62
C LYS A 216 8.44 -25.33 33.78
N LYS A 217 7.47 -24.44 33.61
CA LYS A 217 6.05 -24.76 33.75
C LYS A 217 5.57 -25.73 32.66
N HIS A 218 5.88 -25.43 31.39
CA HIS A 218 5.28 -26.09 30.23
C HIS A 218 6.16 -27.17 29.59
N LEU A 219 7.48 -27.05 29.65
CA LEU A 219 8.43 -27.97 29.04
C LEU A 219 9.17 -28.84 30.06
N LYS A 220 9.01 -28.55 31.37
CA LYS A 220 9.68 -29.24 32.48
C LYS A 220 11.21 -29.12 32.47
N GLU A 221 11.72 -28.13 31.75
CA GLU A 221 13.14 -27.80 31.63
C GLU A 221 13.34 -26.30 31.88
N ASP A 222 14.54 -25.90 32.31
CA ASP A 222 14.90 -24.47 32.33
C ASP A 222 15.15 -23.93 30.91
N LEU A 223 15.25 -22.60 30.78
CA LEU A 223 15.40 -21.95 29.48
C LEU A 223 16.69 -22.37 28.73
N ALA A 224 17.80 -22.50 29.45
CA ALA A 224 19.10 -22.83 28.87
C ALA A 224 19.16 -24.32 28.48
N SER A 225 18.59 -25.20 29.30
CA SER A 225 18.44 -26.63 29.04
C SER A 225 17.54 -26.87 27.83
N THR A 226 16.40 -26.15 27.73
CA THR A 226 15.51 -26.19 26.56
C THR A 226 16.26 -25.82 25.27
N LEU A 227 17.05 -24.74 25.30
CA LEU A 227 17.87 -24.33 24.16
C LEU A 227 18.94 -25.37 23.81
N SER A 228 19.55 -25.99 24.82
CA SER A 228 20.63 -26.98 24.65
C SER A 228 20.13 -28.26 23.98
N LEU A 229 18.85 -28.60 24.14
CA LEU A 229 18.17 -29.71 23.46
C LEU A 229 17.74 -29.37 22.02
N SER A 230 17.76 -28.09 21.64
CA SER A 230 17.36 -27.66 20.30
C SER A 230 18.46 -27.87 19.26
N PRO A 231 18.12 -27.87 17.95
CA PRO A 231 19.10 -27.90 16.87
C PRO A 231 20.09 -26.72 16.85
N TYR A 232 19.84 -25.70 17.67
CA TYR A 232 20.63 -24.46 17.69
C TYR A 232 21.62 -24.38 18.86
N THR A 233 21.79 -25.45 19.66
CA THR A 233 22.69 -25.49 20.84
C THR A 233 24.12 -24.98 20.59
N ASN A 234 24.68 -25.23 19.41
CA ASN A 234 26.04 -24.78 19.07
C ASN A 234 26.10 -23.34 18.54
N THR A 235 24.96 -22.80 18.11
CA THR A 235 24.91 -21.50 17.41
C THR A 235 24.25 -20.40 18.23
N ILE A 236 23.40 -20.77 19.19
CA ILE A 236 22.69 -19.87 20.08
C ILE A 236 23.01 -20.29 21.52
N SER A 237 23.31 -19.32 22.38
CA SER A 237 23.52 -19.56 23.81
C SER A 237 22.83 -18.48 24.65
N ILE A 238 22.52 -18.80 25.91
CA ILE A 238 21.95 -17.84 26.86
C ILE A 238 22.96 -17.62 27.99
N ARG A 239 23.24 -16.35 28.32
CA ARG A 239 24.10 -15.96 29.45
C ARG A 239 23.42 -14.83 30.22
N GLY A 240 22.90 -15.15 31.41
CA GLY A 240 22.03 -14.24 32.15
C GLY A 240 20.81 -13.90 31.32
N ASP A 241 20.52 -12.61 31.19
CA ASP A 241 19.42 -12.06 30.39
C ASP A 241 19.74 -11.89 28.90
N LYS A 242 20.87 -12.43 28.41
CA LYS A 242 21.31 -12.25 27.02
C LYS A 242 21.23 -13.53 26.22
N MET A 243 20.46 -13.51 25.13
CA MET A 243 20.55 -14.47 24.04
C MET A 243 21.67 -14.05 23.09
N ARG A 244 22.60 -14.96 22.81
CA ARG A 244 23.76 -14.75 21.92
C ARG A 244 23.60 -15.63 20.69
N ILE A 245 23.34 -15.04 19.54
CA ILE A 245 23.06 -15.72 18.28
C ILE A 245 24.27 -15.57 17.34
N ASP A 246 24.71 -16.63 16.68
CA ASP A 246 25.72 -16.49 15.62
C ASP A 246 25.26 -15.54 14.52
N ALA A 247 26.18 -14.70 14.06
CA ALA A 247 25.89 -13.71 13.04
C ALA A 247 25.32 -14.35 11.76
N ASP A 248 25.79 -15.54 11.38
CA ASP A 248 25.28 -16.26 10.20
C ASP A 248 23.84 -16.72 10.39
N ILE A 249 23.49 -17.27 11.57
CA ILE A 249 22.10 -17.63 11.87
C ILE A 249 21.20 -16.40 11.85
N PHE A 250 21.67 -15.27 12.39
CA PHE A 250 20.91 -14.02 12.38
C PHE A 250 20.73 -13.47 10.96
N LYS A 251 21.78 -13.50 10.13
CA LYS A 251 21.71 -13.08 8.72
C LYS A 251 20.74 -13.96 7.91
N ASN A 252 20.66 -15.26 8.20
CA ASN A 252 19.74 -16.17 7.52
C ASN A 252 18.26 -15.79 7.71
N LEU A 253 17.91 -15.07 8.79
CA LEU A 253 16.55 -14.54 8.99
C LEU A 253 16.11 -13.59 7.86
N PHE A 254 17.07 -12.99 7.13
CA PHE A 254 16.80 -12.05 6.05
C PHE A 254 16.72 -12.72 4.68
N ASP A 255 17.22 -13.95 4.52
CA ASP A 255 17.45 -14.55 3.20
C ASP A 255 16.17 -14.68 2.38
N LYS A 256 15.08 -15.15 3.01
CA LYS A 256 13.78 -15.28 2.37
C LYS A 256 13.24 -13.92 1.91
N THR A 257 13.30 -12.92 2.79
CA THR A 257 12.84 -11.55 2.52
C THR A 257 13.65 -10.93 1.37
N ILE A 258 14.98 -11.02 1.42
CA ILE A 258 15.87 -10.52 0.37
C ILE A 258 15.60 -11.23 -0.95
N LYS A 259 15.47 -12.57 -0.95
CA LYS A 259 15.17 -13.34 -2.16
C LYS A 259 13.87 -12.87 -2.82
N ASN A 260 12.83 -12.60 -2.03
CA ASN A 260 11.55 -12.09 -2.53
C ASN A 260 11.69 -10.69 -3.14
N ILE A 261 12.44 -9.79 -2.48
CA ILE A 261 12.75 -8.46 -3.01
C ILE A 261 13.51 -8.56 -4.34
N LEU A 262 14.51 -9.43 -4.43
CA LEU A 262 15.30 -9.62 -5.66
C LEU A 262 14.44 -10.19 -6.81
N ALA A 263 13.48 -11.07 -6.51
CA ALA A 263 12.52 -11.57 -7.49
C ALA A 263 11.59 -10.45 -8.01
N LEU A 264 11.20 -9.48 -7.18
CA LEU A 264 10.44 -8.30 -7.62
C LEU A 264 11.25 -7.46 -8.61
N PHE A 265 12.53 -7.22 -8.33
CA PHE A 265 13.42 -6.51 -9.26
C PHE A 265 13.51 -7.21 -10.62
N GLN A 266 13.74 -8.53 -10.63
CA GLN A 266 13.79 -9.31 -11.86
C GLN A 266 12.51 -9.16 -12.70
N ARG A 267 11.33 -9.23 -12.06
CA ARG A 267 10.02 -9.06 -12.73
C ARG A 267 9.80 -7.67 -13.32
N ILE A 268 10.46 -6.64 -12.80
CA ILE A 268 10.30 -5.26 -13.28
C ILE A 268 11.27 -4.97 -14.41
N PHE A 269 12.51 -5.47 -14.32
CA PHE A 269 13.53 -5.27 -15.36
C PHE A 269 13.28 -6.09 -16.62
N THR A 270 12.41 -7.11 -16.60
CA THR A 270 11.93 -7.78 -17.82
C THR A 270 10.94 -6.94 -18.63
N ARG A 271 10.47 -5.80 -18.11
CA ARG A 271 9.54 -4.91 -18.79
C ARG A 271 10.30 -3.88 -19.64
N LYS A 272 9.86 -3.70 -20.88
CA LYS A 272 10.45 -2.73 -21.82
C LYS A 272 10.53 -1.31 -21.25
N GLU A 273 9.53 -0.89 -20.48
CA GLU A 273 9.49 0.45 -19.88
C GLU A 273 10.61 0.69 -18.85
N SER A 274 11.15 -0.39 -18.26
CA SER A 274 12.17 -0.36 -17.21
C SER A 274 13.58 -0.61 -17.73
N GLU A 275 13.77 -0.96 -19.01
CA GLU A 275 15.08 -1.28 -19.59
C GLU A 275 16.06 -0.11 -19.47
N SER A 276 15.58 1.10 -19.74
CA SER A 276 16.36 2.35 -19.66
C SER A 276 16.60 2.87 -18.23
N VAL A 277 16.11 2.17 -17.19
CA VAL A 277 16.28 2.62 -15.80
C VAL A 277 17.67 2.29 -15.30
N THR A 278 18.47 3.34 -15.11
CA THR A 278 19.85 3.27 -14.59
C THR A 278 19.94 3.68 -13.12
N LEU A 279 18.88 4.27 -12.58
CA LEU A 279 18.85 4.88 -11.25
C LEU A 279 17.73 4.30 -10.39
N VAL A 280 18.07 3.90 -9.17
CA VAL A 280 17.16 3.31 -8.18
C VAL A 280 17.28 4.07 -6.87
N LEU A 281 16.15 4.53 -6.33
CA LEU A 281 16.05 5.18 -5.03
C LEU A 281 15.41 4.19 -4.04
N LEU A 282 16.11 3.85 -2.96
CA LEU A 282 15.56 3.04 -1.88
C LEU A 282 15.07 3.94 -0.76
N VAL A 283 13.79 3.85 -0.43
CA VAL A 283 13.13 4.60 0.65
C VAL A 283 12.43 3.61 1.59
N GLY A 284 11.86 4.12 2.69
CA GLY A 284 11.19 3.30 3.69
C GLY A 284 12.11 2.87 4.83
N GLY A 285 11.51 2.48 5.96
CA GLY A 285 12.25 2.13 7.17
C GLY A 285 13.18 0.94 7.00
N PHE A 286 12.78 -0.05 6.19
CA PHE A 286 13.60 -1.23 5.94
C PHE A 286 14.76 -0.95 4.96
N ALA A 287 14.71 0.15 4.20
CA ALA A 287 15.85 0.60 3.40
C ALA A 287 17.04 1.06 4.24
N GLU A 288 16.87 1.37 5.53
CA GLU A 288 17.97 1.71 6.44
C GLU A 288 18.87 0.51 6.78
N CYS A 289 18.39 -0.72 6.56
CA CYS A 289 19.15 -1.93 6.89
C CYS A 289 20.35 -2.10 5.94
N SER A 290 21.57 -1.94 6.48
CA SER A 290 22.80 -2.01 5.71
C SER A 290 23.02 -3.37 5.00
N LEU A 291 22.59 -4.48 5.62
CA LEU A 291 22.63 -5.82 5.01
C LEU A 291 21.77 -5.88 3.74
N VAL A 292 20.54 -5.36 3.80
CA VAL A 292 19.61 -5.32 2.67
C VAL A 292 20.16 -4.40 1.58
N GLN A 293 20.62 -3.21 1.95
CA GLN A 293 21.25 -2.28 0.99
C GLN A 293 22.42 -2.93 0.25
N GLY A 294 23.33 -3.61 0.96
CA GLY A 294 24.49 -4.24 0.36
C GLY A 294 24.13 -5.32 -0.66
N LYS A 295 23.11 -6.14 -0.35
CA LYS A 295 22.62 -7.18 -1.26
C LYS A 295 21.95 -6.58 -2.50
N ILE A 296 21.09 -5.58 -2.32
CA ILE A 296 20.44 -4.88 -3.44
C ILE A 296 21.46 -4.17 -4.33
N LYS A 297 22.39 -3.40 -3.74
CA LYS A 297 23.46 -2.71 -4.47
C LYS A 297 24.27 -3.68 -5.33
N LYS A 298 24.67 -4.83 -4.76
CA LYS A 298 25.42 -5.87 -5.49
C LYS A 298 24.62 -6.49 -6.62
N THR A 299 23.35 -6.82 -6.40
CA THR A 299 22.49 -7.47 -7.41
C THR A 299 22.11 -6.54 -8.55
N LEU A 300 21.98 -5.24 -8.29
CA LEU A 300 21.51 -4.29 -9.29
C LEU A 300 22.61 -3.69 -10.16
N LEU A 301 23.90 -3.99 -9.92
CA LEU A 301 24.99 -3.55 -10.79
C LEU A 301 24.72 -3.90 -12.26
N PRO A 302 24.99 -2.96 -13.21
CA PRO A 302 25.67 -1.68 -13.05
C PRO A 302 24.75 -0.49 -12.67
N ARG A 303 23.48 -0.72 -12.27
CA ARG A 303 22.56 0.37 -11.91
C ARG A 303 23.00 1.07 -10.63
N ARG A 304 22.85 2.40 -10.61
CA ARG A 304 23.16 3.23 -9.45
C ARG A 304 22.01 3.17 -8.45
N VAL A 305 22.30 2.72 -7.24
CA VAL A 305 21.34 2.64 -6.13
C VAL A 305 21.68 3.74 -5.12
N ILE A 306 20.74 4.65 -4.90
CA ILE A 306 20.85 5.74 -3.93
C ILE A 306 19.90 5.46 -2.77
N VAL A 307 20.39 5.69 -1.56
CA VAL A 307 19.57 5.64 -0.34
C VAL A 307 19.65 7.01 0.33
N PRO A 308 18.54 7.75 0.45
CA PRO A 308 18.47 8.96 1.26
C PRO A 308 18.92 8.72 2.69
N GLU A 309 19.63 9.69 3.28
CA GLU A 309 20.07 9.62 4.69
C GLU A 309 18.90 9.35 5.65
N GLU A 310 17.74 9.94 5.38
CA GLU A 310 16.51 9.77 6.15
C GLU A 310 15.48 8.93 5.37
N SER A 311 15.89 7.78 4.83
CA SER A 311 15.02 6.92 4.02
C SER A 311 13.75 6.48 4.76
N GLY A 312 13.82 6.25 6.08
CA GLY A 312 12.69 5.83 6.90
C GLY A 312 11.54 6.85 7.01
N VAL A 313 11.83 8.14 6.81
CA VAL A 313 10.82 9.22 6.86
C VAL A 313 10.64 9.95 5.53
N ALA A 314 11.29 9.47 4.47
CA ALA A 314 11.26 10.09 3.13
C ALA A 314 9.83 10.25 2.59
N VAL A 315 8.98 9.24 2.78
CA VAL A 315 7.57 9.26 2.38
C VAL A 315 6.81 10.36 3.14
N LEU A 316 6.98 10.46 4.46
CA LEU A 316 6.27 11.44 5.28
C LEU A 316 6.69 12.88 4.95
N LYS A 317 7.99 13.13 4.80
CA LYS A 317 8.50 14.44 4.38
C LYS A 317 8.04 14.79 2.97
N GLY A 318 8.05 13.81 2.08
CA GLY A 318 7.51 13.93 0.73
C GLY A 318 6.01 14.24 0.70
N ALA A 319 5.24 13.67 1.63
CA ALA A 319 3.80 13.91 1.74
C ALA A 319 3.50 15.35 2.15
N VAL A 320 4.32 15.95 3.02
CA VAL A 320 4.22 17.38 3.36
C VAL A 320 4.46 18.25 2.12
N LEU A 321 5.51 17.96 1.34
CA LEU A 321 5.80 18.68 0.09
C LEU A 321 4.67 18.50 -0.94
N PHE A 322 4.14 17.28 -1.07
CA PHE A 322 2.98 16.99 -1.90
C PHE A 322 1.73 17.77 -1.47
N GLY A 323 1.50 17.94 -0.17
CA GLY A 323 0.40 18.74 0.36
C GLY A 323 0.45 20.20 -0.09
N HIS A 324 1.65 20.77 -0.20
CA HIS A 324 1.87 22.13 -0.71
C HIS A 324 1.80 22.22 -2.24
N ASN A 325 2.18 21.16 -2.96
CA ASN A 325 2.19 21.13 -4.42
C ASN A 325 1.63 19.81 -4.97
N SER A 326 0.33 19.58 -4.80
CA SER A 326 -0.32 18.34 -5.27
C SER A 326 -0.38 18.24 -6.81
N GLY A 327 -0.12 19.35 -7.51
CA GLY A 327 -0.02 19.42 -8.97
C GLY A 327 1.28 18.84 -9.55
N ALA A 328 2.24 18.45 -8.70
CA ALA A 328 3.49 17.83 -9.12
C ALA A 328 3.30 16.51 -9.89
N ILE A 329 2.18 15.81 -9.72
CA ILE A 329 1.91 14.57 -10.44
C ILE A 329 1.30 14.89 -11.81
N TYR A 330 2.09 14.74 -12.88
CA TYR A 330 1.67 15.08 -14.23
C TYR A 330 0.73 14.03 -14.83
N SER A 331 1.07 12.75 -14.68
CA SER A 331 0.22 11.65 -15.17
C SER A 331 0.47 10.33 -14.46
N ARG A 332 -0.59 9.54 -14.32
CA ARG A 332 -0.60 8.19 -13.75
C ARG A 332 -0.94 7.14 -14.81
N LYS A 333 -0.46 5.92 -14.64
CA LYS A 333 -0.78 4.80 -15.54
C LYS A 333 -1.94 3.99 -14.95
N ILE A 334 -3.04 3.90 -15.68
CA ILE A 334 -4.24 3.18 -15.24
C ILE A 334 -3.97 1.69 -15.07
N ARG A 335 -4.27 1.13 -13.89
CA ARG A 335 -3.91 -0.25 -13.51
C ARG A 335 -4.88 -1.32 -14.01
N PHE A 336 -6.15 -0.98 -14.12
CA PHE A 336 -7.23 -1.86 -14.53
C PHE A 336 -8.07 -1.16 -15.58
N SER A 337 -8.72 -1.93 -16.45
CA SER A 337 -9.77 -1.34 -17.30
C SER A 337 -10.98 -1.09 -16.42
N TYR A 338 -11.46 0.15 -16.38
CA TYR A 338 -12.65 0.55 -15.62
C TYR A 338 -13.84 0.58 -16.56
N GLY A 339 -14.94 0.02 -16.10
CA GLY A 339 -16.21 0.03 -16.82
C GLY A 339 -17.41 -0.07 -15.92
N VAL A 340 -18.58 -0.03 -16.53
CA VAL A 340 -19.85 -0.29 -15.85
C VAL A 340 -20.51 -1.50 -16.49
N ARG A 341 -21.31 -2.21 -15.69
CA ARG A 341 -22.24 -3.19 -16.26
C ARG A 341 -23.32 -2.46 -17.02
N TRP A 342 -23.44 -2.79 -18.30
CA TRP A 342 -24.39 -2.18 -19.22
C TRP A 342 -25.30 -3.23 -19.84
N ARG A 343 -26.50 -2.79 -20.27
CA ARG A 343 -27.54 -3.62 -20.88
C ARG A 343 -27.90 -3.13 -22.29
N PRO A 344 -26.96 -3.13 -23.26
CA PRO A 344 -27.25 -2.69 -24.62
C PRO A 344 -28.24 -3.64 -25.31
N ILE A 345 -28.82 -3.19 -26.43
CA ILE A 345 -29.60 -4.08 -27.32
C ILE A 345 -28.72 -5.27 -27.71
N PHE A 346 -29.30 -6.46 -27.68
CA PHE A 346 -28.59 -7.69 -28.02
C PHE A 346 -28.29 -7.72 -29.51
N ASP A 347 -27.05 -8.03 -29.83
CA ASP A 347 -26.54 -8.17 -31.18
C ASP A 347 -25.90 -9.57 -31.28
N PRO A 348 -26.48 -10.50 -32.06
CA PRO A 348 -25.98 -11.87 -32.15
C PRO A 348 -24.62 -11.99 -32.85
N GLU A 349 -24.14 -10.96 -33.56
CA GLU A 349 -22.80 -10.96 -34.17
C GLU A 349 -21.71 -10.58 -33.16
N VAL A 350 -22.07 -9.86 -32.08
CA VAL A 350 -21.14 -9.31 -31.10
C VAL A 350 -21.27 -10.00 -29.73
N HIS A 351 -22.47 -10.43 -29.36
CA HIS A 351 -22.78 -10.92 -28.02
C HIS A 351 -23.06 -12.44 -28.01
N ASP A 352 -22.51 -13.11 -27.00
CA ASP A 352 -22.72 -14.54 -26.80
C ASP A 352 -24.16 -14.79 -26.32
N GLN A 353 -24.78 -15.83 -26.85
CA GLN A 353 -26.16 -16.21 -26.56
C GLN A 353 -26.43 -16.39 -25.05
N GLN A 354 -25.44 -16.79 -24.26
CA GLN A 354 -25.56 -16.93 -22.81
C GLN A 354 -25.87 -15.61 -22.06
N HIS A 355 -25.55 -14.47 -22.67
CA HIS A 355 -25.82 -13.14 -22.11
C HIS A 355 -27.13 -12.52 -22.63
N TYR A 356 -27.85 -13.21 -23.51
CA TYR A 356 -29.17 -12.80 -23.97
C TYR A 356 -30.17 -12.72 -22.81
N VAL A 357 -30.93 -11.63 -22.76
CA VAL A 357 -32.07 -11.45 -21.87
C VAL A 357 -33.14 -10.62 -22.57
N LYS A 358 -34.42 -10.85 -22.25
CA LYS A 358 -35.53 -10.04 -22.76
C LYS A 358 -35.98 -9.07 -21.68
N ILE A 359 -35.94 -7.76 -21.95
CA ILE A 359 -36.34 -6.68 -21.02
C ILE A 359 -37.45 -5.89 -21.71
N ASN A 360 -38.62 -5.77 -21.10
CA ASN A 360 -39.79 -5.07 -21.66
C ASN A 360 -40.16 -5.50 -23.10
N GLY A 361 -39.88 -6.76 -23.45
CA GLY A 361 -40.16 -7.29 -24.78
C GLY A 361 -39.01 -7.17 -25.78
N GLU A 362 -37.95 -6.43 -25.46
CA GLU A 362 -36.79 -6.21 -26.33
C GLU A 362 -35.58 -7.08 -25.94
N PRO A 363 -34.76 -7.51 -26.91
CA PRO A 363 -33.58 -8.33 -26.63
C PRO A 363 -32.39 -7.46 -26.18
N HIS A 364 -31.79 -7.80 -25.04
CA HIS A 364 -30.65 -7.10 -24.44
C HIS A 364 -29.51 -8.06 -24.05
N CYS A 365 -28.30 -7.52 -23.92
CA CYS A 365 -27.15 -8.23 -23.35
C CYS A 365 -27.00 -7.91 -21.86
N LYS A 366 -27.18 -8.88 -20.95
CA LYS A 366 -27.31 -8.61 -19.50
C LYS A 366 -26.01 -8.18 -18.79
N ASN A 367 -24.85 -8.55 -19.32
CA ASN A 367 -23.54 -8.43 -18.63
C ASN A 367 -22.48 -7.72 -19.49
N ALA A 368 -22.88 -6.90 -20.46
CA ALA A 368 -21.91 -6.17 -21.30
C ALA A 368 -21.03 -5.25 -20.43
N PHE A 369 -19.74 -5.23 -20.72
CA PHE A 369 -18.76 -4.37 -20.07
C PHE A 369 -18.57 -3.10 -20.90
N ASP A 370 -19.20 -1.99 -20.51
CA ASP A 370 -18.94 -0.70 -21.16
C ASP A 370 -17.62 -0.13 -20.62
N ILE A 371 -16.57 -0.17 -21.44
CA ILE A 371 -15.24 0.29 -21.06
C ILE A 371 -15.20 1.83 -21.07
N ILE A 372 -14.95 2.40 -19.89
CA ILE A 372 -14.77 3.84 -19.71
C ILE A 372 -13.32 4.23 -19.89
N MET A 373 -12.41 3.47 -19.27
CA MET A 373 -10.98 3.74 -19.28
C MET A 373 -10.23 2.42 -19.41
N LYS A 374 -9.34 2.33 -20.40
CA LYS A 374 -8.56 1.10 -20.62
C LYS A 374 -7.34 1.05 -19.70
N LYS A 375 -7.01 -0.17 -19.27
CA LYS A 375 -5.72 -0.47 -18.64
C LYS A 375 -4.54 0.05 -19.48
N ASP A 376 -3.48 0.46 -18.78
CA ASP A 376 -2.22 0.99 -19.32
C ASP A 376 -2.33 2.36 -20.00
N THR A 377 -3.48 3.03 -19.91
CA THR A 377 -3.66 4.40 -20.38
C THR A 377 -2.96 5.38 -19.43
N ASN A 378 -2.18 6.32 -19.98
CA ASN A 378 -1.63 7.43 -19.20
C ASN A 378 -2.68 8.53 -19.08
N VAL A 379 -3.02 8.92 -17.86
CA VAL A 379 -4.06 9.92 -17.57
C VAL A 379 -3.49 11.06 -16.74
N LYS A 380 -3.86 12.29 -17.08
CA LYS A 380 -3.57 13.45 -16.23
C LYS A 380 -4.57 13.50 -15.07
N PRO A 381 -4.19 14.02 -13.89
CA PRO A 381 -5.16 14.30 -12.84
C PRO A 381 -6.35 15.12 -13.35
N GLY A 382 -7.56 14.73 -12.95
CA GLY A 382 -8.80 15.37 -13.38
C GLY A 382 -9.28 15.01 -14.80
N THR A 383 -8.69 14.02 -15.48
CA THR A 383 -9.14 13.60 -16.82
C THR A 383 -10.59 13.11 -16.76
N THR A 384 -11.49 13.76 -17.50
CA THR A 384 -12.92 13.42 -17.50
C THR A 384 -13.33 12.59 -18.72
N VAL A 385 -14.09 11.52 -18.51
CA VAL A 385 -14.77 10.75 -19.56
C VAL A 385 -16.27 10.85 -19.36
N LYS A 386 -16.98 11.28 -20.40
CA LYS A 386 -18.44 11.37 -20.39
C LYS A 386 -19.06 10.17 -21.09
N ARG A 387 -20.17 9.68 -20.55
CA ARG A 387 -21.01 8.64 -21.15
C ARG A 387 -22.48 8.97 -20.99
N LYS A 388 -23.28 8.51 -21.94
CA LYS A 388 -24.73 8.59 -21.87
C LYS A 388 -25.29 7.21 -21.63
N TYR A 389 -26.21 7.11 -20.69
CA TYR A 389 -26.97 5.90 -20.38
C TYR A 389 -28.45 6.23 -20.35
N PHE A 390 -29.28 5.21 -20.54
CA PHE A 390 -30.73 5.34 -20.52
C PHE A 390 -31.33 4.34 -19.53
N SER A 391 -32.45 4.71 -18.93
CA SER A 391 -33.28 3.82 -18.13
C SER A 391 -34.28 3.06 -18.99
N PHE A 392 -34.72 1.91 -18.49
CA PHE A 392 -35.85 1.21 -19.09
C PHE A 392 -37.17 1.84 -18.63
N LYS A 393 -38.19 1.80 -19.49
CA LYS A 393 -39.54 2.28 -19.15
C LYS A 393 -40.07 1.56 -17.90
N GLY A 394 -40.46 2.32 -16.88
CA GLY A 394 -40.99 1.81 -15.61
C GLY A 394 -39.93 1.52 -14.54
N GLU A 395 -38.65 1.86 -14.77
CA GLU A 395 -37.64 1.88 -13.71
C GLU A 395 -37.67 3.23 -12.97
N ASP A 396 -37.76 3.19 -11.65
CA ASP A 396 -37.66 4.38 -10.78
C ASP A 396 -36.20 4.64 -10.34
N THR A 397 -35.30 3.67 -10.56
CA THR A 397 -33.88 3.79 -10.21
C THR A 397 -32.97 3.13 -11.25
N ILE A 398 -31.79 3.70 -11.47
CA ILE A 398 -30.72 3.09 -12.27
C ILE A 398 -29.61 2.58 -11.36
N ASP A 399 -29.36 1.26 -11.40
CA ASP A 399 -28.23 0.62 -10.74
C ASP A 399 -26.94 0.76 -11.57
N PHE A 400 -26.04 1.66 -11.14
CA PHE A 400 -24.70 1.79 -11.69
C PHE A 400 -23.72 0.91 -10.93
N ILE A 401 -23.27 -0.18 -11.55
CA ILE A 401 -22.30 -1.09 -10.95
C ILE A 401 -20.98 -0.98 -11.70
N ILE A 402 -19.93 -0.58 -10.98
CA ILE A 402 -18.58 -0.46 -11.54
C ILE A 402 -17.85 -1.79 -11.45
N PHE A 403 -17.17 -2.08 -12.54
CA PHE A 403 -16.24 -3.18 -12.65
C PHE A 403 -14.84 -2.68 -13.01
N THR A 404 -13.84 -3.39 -12.51
CA THR A 404 -12.47 -3.34 -12.98
C THR A 404 -12.10 -4.66 -13.64
N SER A 405 -11.26 -4.62 -14.67
CA SER A 405 -10.68 -5.82 -15.29
C SER A 405 -9.16 -5.74 -15.38
N GLU A 406 -8.49 -6.87 -15.18
CA GLU A 406 -7.06 -6.99 -15.51
C GLU A 406 -6.79 -7.07 -17.03
N LYS A 407 -7.82 -7.38 -17.82
CA LYS A 407 -7.74 -7.38 -19.28
C LYS A 407 -7.85 -5.94 -19.80
N LYS A 408 -7.18 -5.66 -20.92
CA LYS A 408 -7.19 -4.32 -21.54
C LYS A 408 -8.53 -4.00 -22.21
N SER A 409 -9.22 -5.03 -22.70
CA SER A 409 -10.51 -4.94 -23.38
C SER A 409 -11.40 -6.11 -22.94
N PRO A 410 -11.97 -6.09 -21.73
CA PRO A 410 -13.01 -7.05 -21.35
C PRO A 410 -14.28 -6.82 -22.18
N THR A 411 -15.00 -7.90 -22.51
CA THR A 411 -16.29 -7.83 -23.22
C THR A 411 -17.45 -7.92 -22.24
N TYR A 412 -17.34 -8.76 -21.21
CA TYR A 412 -18.38 -8.97 -20.19
C TYR A 412 -17.88 -8.78 -18.76
N THR A 413 -18.82 -8.43 -17.88
CA THR A 413 -18.55 -8.18 -16.45
C THR A 413 -18.34 -9.44 -15.62
N ASP A 414 -18.73 -10.59 -16.14
CA ASP A 414 -18.60 -11.92 -15.54
C ASP A 414 -17.44 -12.75 -16.12
N GLU A 415 -16.60 -12.14 -16.97
CA GLU A 415 -15.36 -12.77 -17.42
C GLU A 415 -14.34 -12.98 -16.30
N ASP A 416 -13.41 -13.92 -16.53
CA ASP A 416 -12.21 -14.06 -15.70
C ASP A 416 -11.47 -12.73 -15.53
N ARG A 417 -11.05 -12.45 -14.29
CA ARG A 417 -10.35 -11.23 -13.85
C ARG A 417 -11.16 -9.93 -13.99
N CYS A 418 -12.48 -10.01 -14.11
CA CYS A 418 -13.36 -8.90 -13.81
C CYS A 418 -13.75 -8.91 -12.33
N SER A 419 -13.83 -7.74 -11.71
CA SER A 419 -14.21 -7.60 -10.30
C SER A 419 -15.11 -6.40 -10.12
N ARG A 420 -16.25 -6.60 -9.45
CA ARG A 420 -17.13 -5.52 -9.02
C ARG A 420 -16.42 -4.69 -7.96
N VAL A 421 -16.32 -3.38 -8.17
CA VAL A 421 -15.61 -2.46 -7.26
C VAL A 421 -16.58 -1.67 -6.40
N GLY A 422 -17.77 -1.36 -6.92
CA GLY A 422 -18.78 -0.61 -6.20
C GLY A 422 -20.09 -0.55 -6.96
N ASN A 423 -21.11 -0.03 -6.31
CA ASN A 423 -22.36 0.32 -6.97
C ASN A 423 -22.92 1.63 -6.42
N THR A 424 -23.76 2.26 -7.21
CA THR A 424 -24.55 3.41 -6.80
C THR A 424 -25.92 3.32 -7.45
N LYS A 425 -26.93 3.85 -6.76
CA LYS A 425 -28.30 3.91 -7.25
C LYS A 425 -28.64 5.35 -7.55
N ILE A 426 -29.14 5.58 -8.75
CA ILE A 426 -29.59 6.90 -9.18
C ILE A 426 -31.10 6.87 -9.21
N ASP A 427 -31.72 7.68 -8.36
CA ASP A 427 -33.17 7.86 -8.36
C ASP A 427 -33.58 8.69 -9.58
N ILE A 428 -34.55 8.18 -10.34
CA ILE A 428 -35.13 8.79 -11.54
C ILE A 428 -36.66 8.88 -11.45
N SER A 429 -37.24 8.66 -10.27
CA SER A 429 -38.70 8.58 -10.04
C SER A 429 -39.48 9.86 -10.39
N ASP A 430 -38.85 11.04 -10.35
CA ASP A 430 -39.46 12.33 -10.71
C ASP A 430 -39.64 12.54 -12.24
N SER A 431 -39.37 11.51 -13.06
CA SER A 431 -39.30 11.65 -14.50
C SER A 431 -40.22 10.70 -15.27
N SER A 432 -41.22 11.28 -15.92
CA SER A 432 -42.25 10.56 -16.68
C SER A 432 -41.79 10.05 -18.07
N GLN A 433 -40.49 10.13 -18.41
CA GLN A 433 -39.93 9.76 -19.72
C GLN A 433 -38.53 9.12 -19.60
N ILE A 434 -38.14 8.31 -20.60
CA ILE A 434 -36.78 7.80 -20.78
C ILE A 434 -35.79 8.96 -20.68
N GLN A 435 -34.91 8.91 -19.68
CA GLN A 435 -33.91 9.97 -19.45
C GLN A 435 -32.55 9.57 -20.02
N ASP A 436 -31.95 10.51 -20.76
CA ASP A 436 -30.53 10.50 -21.04
C ASP A 436 -29.79 10.92 -19.76
N LEU A 437 -29.14 9.97 -19.10
CA LEU A 437 -28.24 10.26 -17.99
C LEU A 437 -26.84 10.51 -18.53
N GLU A 438 -26.27 11.68 -18.28
CA GLU A 438 -24.85 11.93 -18.55
C GLU A 438 -24.04 11.59 -17.29
N VAL A 439 -23.18 10.58 -17.39
CA VAL A 439 -22.27 10.20 -16.32
C VAL A 439 -20.87 10.68 -16.67
N VAL A 440 -20.26 11.41 -15.74
CA VAL A 440 -18.92 11.97 -15.84
C VAL A 440 -18.00 11.20 -14.90
N PHE A 441 -17.06 10.47 -15.48
CA PHE A 441 -16.01 9.75 -14.76
C PHE A 441 -14.74 10.59 -14.71
N ILE A 442 -14.12 10.72 -13.55
CA ILE A 442 -12.89 11.49 -13.34
C ILE A 442 -11.75 10.55 -12.96
N PHE A 443 -10.70 10.55 -13.78
CA PHE A 443 -9.52 9.71 -13.65
C PHE A 443 -8.25 10.53 -13.40
N GLY A 444 -7.19 9.82 -12.98
CA GLY A 444 -5.85 10.37 -12.82
C GLY A 444 -5.59 11.06 -11.50
N ASN A 445 -6.60 11.28 -10.66
CA ASN A 445 -6.42 11.57 -9.24
C ASN A 445 -5.98 10.30 -8.49
N THR A 446 -5.58 10.42 -7.21
CA THR A 446 -5.15 9.27 -6.40
C THR A 446 -6.29 8.25 -6.23
N GLU A 447 -7.51 8.75 -6.23
CA GLU A 447 -8.78 8.01 -6.19
C GLU A 447 -9.58 8.28 -7.45
N VAL A 448 -10.22 7.24 -7.97
CA VAL A 448 -11.20 7.37 -9.06
C VAL A 448 -12.49 7.95 -8.48
N SER A 449 -13.05 8.94 -9.16
CA SER A 449 -14.32 9.57 -8.76
C SER A 449 -15.27 9.58 -9.95
N LEU A 450 -16.58 9.58 -9.71
CA LEU A 450 -17.55 9.91 -10.74
C LEU A 450 -18.69 10.75 -10.20
N TYR A 451 -19.40 11.35 -11.14
CA TYR A 451 -20.53 12.22 -10.90
C TYR A 451 -21.55 11.93 -11.99
N ALA A 452 -22.81 11.70 -11.63
CA ALA A 452 -23.87 11.60 -12.63
C ALA A 452 -24.70 12.88 -12.62
N LYS A 453 -25.01 13.35 -13.81
CA LYS A 453 -25.86 14.51 -14.01
C LYS A 453 -27.01 14.13 -14.92
N GLU A 454 -28.21 14.46 -14.48
CA GLU A 454 -29.38 14.33 -15.33
C GLU A 454 -29.39 15.47 -16.35
N THR A 455 -29.54 15.15 -17.64
CA THR A 455 -29.36 16.13 -18.71
C THR A 455 -30.53 17.10 -18.89
N LYS A 456 -31.75 16.75 -18.46
CA LYS A 456 -32.97 17.56 -18.65
C LYS A 456 -33.26 18.49 -17.48
N SER A 457 -33.24 17.99 -16.24
CA SER A 457 -33.49 18.83 -15.05
C SER A 457 -32.30 19.70 -14.65
N GLY A 458 -31.09 19.35 -15.11
CA GLY A 458 -29.86 19.97 -14.63
C GLY A 458 -29.45 19.55 -13.22
N ASN A 459 -30.25 18.71 -12.55
CA ASN A 459 -29.93 18.16 -11.23
C ASN A 459 -28.66 17.30 -11.34
N SER A 460 -27.63 17.72 -10.62
CA SER A 460 -26.39 16.96 -10.45
C SER A 460 -26.44 16.24 -9.12
N CYS A 461 -26.33 14.91 -9.14
CA CYS A 461 -26.08 14.14 -7.93
C CYS A 461 -24.60 13.78 -7.89
N GLN A 462 -23.88 14.30 -6.87
CA GLN A 462 -22.53 13.82 -6.60
C GLN A 462 -22.63 12.40 -6.05
N LEU A 463 -22.32 11.43 -6.90
CA LEU A 463 -22.29 10.03 -6.52
C LEU A 463 -20.89 9.69 -6.03
N SER A 464 -20.64 9.84 -4.73
CA SER A 464 -19.47 9.20 -4.14
C SER A 464 -19.77 7.72 -3.96
N PHE A 465 -18.93 6.84 -4.52
CA PHE A 465 -19.10 5.41 -4.29
C PHE A 465 -18.95 5.05 -2.83
N ASP A 466 -19.65 4.00 -2.43
CA ASP A 466 -19.15 3.12 -1.39
C ASP A 466 -18.50 1.90 -2.04
N LEU A 467 -17.18 1.80 -1.98
CA LEU A 467 -16.40 0.64 -2.40
C LEU A 467 -16.18 -0.33 -1.22
N ILE A 468 -16.58 0.05 0.01
CA ILE A 468 -16.26 -0.67 1.26
C ILE A 468 -17.34 -1.68 1.61
#